data_AF-A0A9E1EJJ5-F1
#
_entry.id   AF-A0A9E1EJJ5-F1
#
_cell.length_a   1.000
_cell.length_b   1.000
_cell.length_c   1.000
_cell.angle_alpha   90.00
_cell.angle_beta   90.00
_cell.angle_gamma   90.00
#
_symmetry.space_group_name_H-M   'P 1'
#
loop_
_entity.id
_entity.type
_entity.pdbx_description
1 polymer ?
#
loop_
_entity_poly.entity_id
_entity_poly.type
_entity_poly.pdbx_seq_one_letter_code
_entity_poly.pdbx_strand_id
1 'polypeptide(L)'
;MSSNSNEAADAQYNKMINTPVRNLIFTLSVPTVISMLITMIYNMADTYFVSKISVSASGATGIVFGLMAIFQAFGFMFGQGSGSNIARRLGAKDLDGANEFCSTAFVVSLLTSVVISVICISFLDRLMRLLGSTDTILPYAKAYGIYII
;
A
#
# COMPACT_ATOMS: atom_id res chain seq x y z
N MET A 1 27.81 9.82 -12.89
CA MET A 1 26.81 9.36 -11.90
C MET A 1 25.92 8.22 -12.44
N SER A 2 25.63 8.13 -13.75
CA SER A 2 24.80 7.05 -14.33
C SER A 2 25.53 5.73 -14.64
N SER A 3 26.86 5.68 -14.56
CA SER A 3 27.62 4.43 -14.82
C SER A 3 27.52 3.42 -13.67
N ASN A 4 27.55 3.87 -12.41
CA ASN A 4 27.51 2.99 -11.23
C ASN A 4 26.14 2.32 -11.03
N SER A 5 25.04 2.93 -11.47
CA SER A 5 23.70 2.34 -11.35
C SER A 5 23.51 1.15 -12.29
N ASN A 6 24.12 1.19 -13.48
CA ASN A 6 24.09 0.06 -14.41
C ASN A 6 24.94 -1.10 -13.90
N GLU A 7 26.15 -0.86 -13.36
CA GLU A 7 26.98 -1.93 -12.79
C GLU A 7 26.31 -2.65 -11.61
N ALA A 8 25.63 -1.92 -10.73
CA ALA A 8 24.89 -2.53 -9.61
C ALA A 8 23.67 -3.33 -10.09
N ALA A 9 22.94 -2.81 -11.08
CA ALA A 9 21.81 -3.50 -11.70
C ALA A 9 22.26 -4.78 -12.41
N ASP A 10 23.37 -4.73 -13.14
CA ASP A 10 23.95 -5.86 -13.87
C ASP A 10 24.55 -6.92 -12.93
N ALA A 11 25.18 -6.51 -11.83
CA ALA A 11 25.65 -7.42 -10.79
C ALA A 11 24.49 -8.13 -10.08
N GLN A 12 23.39 -7.41 -9.80
CA GLN A 12 22.20 -7.98 -9.17
C GLN A 12 21.44 -8.90 -10.14
N TYR A 13 21.35 -8.54 -11.42
CA TYR A 13 20.84 -9.40 -12.49
C TYR A 13 21.64 -10.69 -12.60
N ASN A 14 22.97 -10.59 -12.72
CA ASN A 14 23.84 -11.77 -12.80
C ASN A 14 23.74 -12.66 -11.56
N LYS A 15 23.60 -12.08 -10.36
CA LYS A 15 23.35 -12.83 -9.12
C LYS A 15 21.99 -13.54 -9.15
N MET A 16 20.94 -12.92 -9.68
CA MET A 16 19.61 -13.52 -9.78
C MET A 16 19.54 -14.66 -10.81
N ILE A 17 20.38 -14.64 -11.86
CA ILE A 17 20.33 -15.65 -12.93
C ILE A 17 21.33 -16.79 -12.74
N ASN A 18 22.53 -16.52 -12.20
CA ASN A 18 23.58 -17.53 -12.06
C ASN A 18 23.54 -18.30 -10.74
N THR A 19 22.78 -17.83 -9.74
CA THR A 19 22.66 -18.54 -8.45
C THR A 19 21.62 -19.66 -8.57
N PRO A 20 21.87 -20.89 -8.04
CA PRO A 20 20.89 -21.96 -8.07
C PRO A 20 19.58 -21.53 -7.42
N VAL A 21 18.46 -21.77 -8.12
CA VAL A 21 17.10 -21.33 -7.77
C VAL A 21 16.76 -21.61 -6.30
N ARG A 22 17.17 -22.77 -5.77
CA ARG A 22 16.97 -23.15 -4.36
C ARG A 22 17.59 -22.15 -3.38
N ASN A 23 18.86 -21.77 -3.59
CA ASN A 23 19.58 -20.90 -2.67
C ASN A 23 19.15 -19.43 -2.81
N LEU A 24 18.79 -19.02 -4.04
CA LEU A 24 18.29 -17.68 -4.30
C LEU A 24 16.92 -17.46 -3.65
N ILE A 25 16.01 -18.44 -3.76
CA ILE A 25 14.70 -18.39 -3.08
C ILE A 25 14.90 -18.27 -1.57
N PHE A 26 15.74 -19.09 -0.93
CA PHE A 26 15.98 -18.97 0.51
C PHE A 26 16.56 -17.61 0.91
N THR A 27 17.53 -17.10 0.15
CA THR A 27 18.23 -15.85 0.47
C THR A 27 17.32 -14.61 0.34
N LEU A 28 16.33 -14.65 -0.55
CA LEU A 28 15.36 -13.57 -0.73
C LEU A 28 14.10 -13.77 0.13
N SER A 29 13.62 -15.01 0.28
CA SER A 29 12.35 -15.30 0.96
C SER A 29 12.49 -15.22 2.48
N VAL A 30 13.61 -15.68 3.06
CA VAL A 30 13.81 -15.63 4.51
C VAL A 30 13.72 -14.19 5.05
N PRO A 31 14.50 -13.21 4.54
CA PRO A 31 14.38 -11.84 5.03
C PRO A 31 12.99 -11.25 4.73
N THR A 32 12.39 -11.56 3.58
CA THR A 32 11.03 -11.08 3.23
C THR A 32 9.98 -11.61 4.23
N VAL A 33 10.00 -12.89 4.56
CA VAL A 33 9.07 -13.51 5.51
C VAL A 33 9.28 -12.93 6.92
N ILE A 34 10.53 -12.75 7.35
CA ILE A 34 10.83 -12.12 8.64
C ILE A 34 10.30 -10.68 8.68
N SER A 35 10.52 -9.90 7.63
CA SER A 35 9.98 -8.54 7.52
C SER A 35 8.45 -8.52 7.58
N MET A 36 7.77 -9.42 6.85
CA MET A 36 6.32 -9.53 6.90
C MET A 36 5.80 -9.93 8.29
N LEU A 37 6.50 -10.83 9.00
CA LEU A 37 6.15 -11.22 10.37
C LEU A 37 6.29 -10.04 11.35
N ILE A 38 7.37 -9.26 11.25
CA ILE A 38 7.56 -8.07 12.09
C ILE A 38 6.44 -7.05 11.83
N THR A 39 6.11 -6.79 10.57
CA THR A 39 5.00 -5.89 10.21
C THR A 39 3.67 -6.37 10.78
N MET A 40 3.38 -7.68 10.71
CA MET A 40 2.15 -8.25 11.27
C MET A 40 2.09 -8.12 12.80
N ILE A 41 3.19 -8.37 13.50
CA ILE A 41 3.26 -8.19 14.96
C ILE A 41 3.06 -6.73 15.34
N TYR A 42 3.63 -5.80 14.58
CA TYR A 42 3.43 -4.36 14.76
C TYR A 42 1.95 -3.96 14.57
N ASN A 43 1.32 -4.40 13.49
CA ASN A 43 -0.10 -4.14 13.24
C ASN A 43 -0.99 -4.70 14.35
N MET A 44 -0.67 -5.90 14.86
CA MET A 44 -1.40 -6.53 15.97
C MET A 44 -1.20 -5.77 17.28
N ALA A 45 0.03 -5.34 17.58
CA ALA A 45 0.35 -4.58 18.78
C ALA A 45 -0.32 -3.20 18.76
N ASP A 46 -0.25 -2.48 17.64
CA ASP A 46 -0.89 -1.17 17.47
C ASP A 46 -2.41 -1.28 17.69
N THR A 47 -3.05 -2.25 17.03
CA THR A 47 -4.48 -2.54 17.20
C THR A 47 -4.80 -2.90 18.66
N TYR A 48 -3.98 -3.71 19.33
CA TYR A 48 -4.19 -4.11 20.72
C TYR A 48 -4.08 -2.92 21.68
N PHE A 49 -3.05 -2.08 21.57
CA PHE A 49 -2.88 -0.90 22.42
C PHE A 49 -3.92 0.18 22.14
N VAL A 50 -4.29 0.42 20.88
CA VAL A 50 -5.33 1.39 20.53
C VAL A 50 -6.71 0.93 21.02
N SER A 51 -6.98 -0.39 21.03
CA SER A 51 -8.24 -0.95 21.54
C SER A 51 -8.44 -0.77 23.05
N LYS A 52 -7.36 -0.58 23.82
CA LYS A 52 -7.39 -0.35 25.27
C LYS A 52 -7.67 1.09 25.67
N ILE A 53 -7.51 2.06 24.76
CA ILE A 53 -7.54 3.50 25.07
C ILE A 53 -8.95 4.11 25.02
N SER A 54 -9.95 3.48 24.39
CA SER A 54 -11.33 4.02 24.42
C SER A 54 -12.43 2.99 24.15
N VAL A 55 -13.27 2.75 25.18
CA VAL A 55 -14.45 1.86 25.10
C VAL A 55 -15.68 2.57 24.49
N SER A 56 -15.71 3.91 24.49
CA SER A 56 -16.81 4.72 23.92
C SER A 56 -16.58 5.18 22.47
N ALA A 57 -15.35 5.10 21.97
CA ALA A 57 -15.01 5.33 20.56
C ALA A 57 -15.16 4.09 19.67
N SER A 58 -15.51 2.93 20.25
CA SER A 58 -15.53 1.61 19.60
C SER A 58 -16.42 1.55 18.34
N GLY A 59 -17.54 2.27 18.32
CA GLY A 59 -18.42 2.36 17.14
C GLY A 59 -17.85 3.24 16.01
N ALA A 60 -17.19 4.34 16.36
CA ALA A 60 -16.54 5.23 15.39
C ALA A 60 -15.25 4.62 14.82
N THR A 61 -14.49 3.88 15.63
CA THR A 61 -13.29 3.17 15.18
C THR A 61 -13.60 2.07 14.17
N GLY A 62 -14.77 1.42 14.22
CA GLY A 62 -15.17 0.45 13.20
C GLY A 62 -15.36 1.09 11.81
N ILE A 63 -15.95 2.29 11.78
CA ILE A 63 -16.11 3.10 10.55
C ILE A 63 -14.75 3.52 10.00
N VAL A 64 -13.87 4.02 10.87
CA VAL A 64 -12.51 4.44 10.48
C VAL A 64 -11.68 3.25 10.01
N PHE A 65 -11.80 2.09 10.64
CA PHE A 65 -11.08 0.88 10.23
C PHE A 65 -11.54 0.38 8.85
N GLY A 66 -12.85 0.40 8.58
CA GLY A 66 -13.40 0.08 7.26
C GLY A 66 -12.89 1.05 6.19
N LEU A 67 -12.85 2.35 6.49
CA LEU A 67 -12.31 3.37 5.59
C LEU A 67 -10.80 3.15 5.33
N MET A 68 -10.02 2.88 6.37
CA MET A 68 -8.59 2.56 6.25
C MET A 68 -8.36 1.29 5.41
N ALA A 69 -9.19 0.26 5.58
CA ALA A 69 -9.08 -0.97 4.80
C ALA A 69 -9.33 -0.72 3.30
N ILE A 70 -10.28 0.17 2.95
CA ILE A 70 -10.52 0.57 1.56
C ILE A 70 -9.30 1.30 0.98
N PHE A 71 -8.72 2.25 1.71
CA PHE A 71 -7.51 2.94 1.27
C PHE A 71 -6.30 2.00 1.14
N GLN A 72 -6.12 1.09 2.10
CA GLN A 72 -5.10 0.05 1.99
C GLN A 72 -5.31 -0.85 0.78
N ALA A 73 -6.56 -1.22 0.44
CA ALA A 73 -6.86 -2.03 -0.73
C ALA A 73 -6.43 -1.33 -2.03
N PHE A 74 -6.71 -0.03 -2.18
CA PHE A 74 -6.22 0.75 -3.32
C PHE A 74 -4.69 0.86 -3.30
N GLY A 75 -4.08 1.08 -2.14
CA GLY A 75 -2.61 1.10 -1.99
C GLY A 75 -1.97 -0.22 -2.42
N PHE A 76 -2.53 -1.36 -2.03
CA PHE A 76 -2.07 -2.67 -2.49
C PHE A 76 -2.32 -2.87 -3.98
N MET A 77 -3.47 -2.47 -4.51
CA MET A 77 -3.78 -2.58 -5.93
C MET A 77 -2.73 -1.85 -6.80
N PHE A 78 -2.42 -0.60 -6.50
CA PHE A 78 -1.44 0.17 -7.27
C PHE A 78 0.00 -0.24 -6.96
N GLY A 79 0.34 -0.49 -5.70
CA GLY A 79 1.70 -0.86 -5.28
C GLY A 79 2.11 -2.26 -5.73
N GLN A 80 1.40 -3.29 -5.28
CA GLN A 80 1.68 -4.68 -5.66
C GLN A 80 1.34 -4.94 -7.13
N GLY A 81 0.23 -4.41 -7.64
CA GLY A 81 -0.18 -4.62 -9.03
C GLY A 81 0.79 -4.01 -10.04
N SER A 82 1.18 -2.76 -9.86
CA SER A 82 2.16 -2.11 -10.76
C SER A 82 3.55 -2.70 -10.57
N GLY A 83 3.97 -2.96 -9.31
CA GLY A 83 5.26 -3.54 -8.98
C GLY A 83 5.47 -4.92 -9.60
N SER A 84 4.43 -5.77 -9.62
CA SER A 84 4.48 -7.09 -10.27
C SER A 84 4.73 -6.98 -11.77
N ASN A 85 4.07 -6.05 -12.46
CA ASN A 85 4.26 -5.85 -13.89
C ASN A 85 5.64 -5.27 -14.22
N ILE A 86 6.13 -4.31 -13.41
CA ILE A 86 7.47 -3.74 -13.53
C ILE A 86 8.53 -4.84 -13.33
N ALA A 87 8.38 -5.67 -12.29
CA ALA A 87 9.28 -6.78 -12.02
C ALA A 87 9.37 -7.77 -13.21
N ARG A 88 8.24 -8.03 -13.88
CA ARG A 88 8.21 -8.90 -15.07
C ARG A 88 8.96 -8.29 -16.26
N ARG A 89 8.84 -6.98 -16.50
CA ARG A 89 9.56 -6.27 -17.58
C ARG A 89 11.07 -6.20 -17.29
N LEU A 90 11.45 -5.90 -16.06
CA LEU A 90 12.84 -5.94 -15.60
C LEU A 90 13.46 -7.34 -15.78
N GLY A 91 12.72 -8.40 -15.45
CA GLY A 91 13.15 -9.79 -15.67
C GLY A 91 13.33 -10.16 -17.14
N ALA A 92 12.62 -9.50 -18.05
CA ALA A 92 12.75 -9.67 -19.50
C ALA A 92 13.87 -8.82 -20.14
N LYS A 93 14.68 -8.12 -19.33
CA LYS A 93 15.68 -7.11 -19.76
C LYS A 93 15.10 -5.91 -20.52
N ASP A 94 13.79 -5.69 -20.47
CA ASP A 94 13.15 -4.52 -21.06
C ASP A 94 13.20 -3.34 -20.08
N LEU A 95 14.39 -2.74 -19.95
CA LEU A 95 14.63 -1.63 -19.02
C LEU A 95 13.89 -0.36 -19.44
N ASP A 96 13.86 -0.08 -20.74
CA ASP A 96 13.16 1.09 -21.30
C ASP A 96 11.66 0.99 -21.06
N GLY A 97 11.05 -0.16 -21.39
CA GLY A 97 9.64 -0.41 -21.14
C GLY A 97 9.29 -0.52 -19.65
N ALA A 98 10.21 -0.94 -18.79
CA ALA A 98 10.02 -0.90 -17.34
C ALA A 98 10.03 0.54 -16.80
N ASN A 99 10.92 1.39 -17.30
CA ASN A 99 11.06 2.78 -16.85
C ASN A 99 9.87 3.65 -17.31
N GLU A 100 9.45 3.48 -18.56
CA GLU A 100 8.25 4.14 -19.10
C GLU A 100 6.99 3.72 -18.34
N PHE A 101 6.85 2.42 -18.05
CA PHE A 101 5.72 1.91 -17.28
C PHE A 101 5.77 2.38 -15.82
N CYS A 102 6.95 2.42 -15.20
CA CYS A 102 7.11 2.93 -13.84
C CYS A 102 6.69 4.41 -13.75
N SER A 103 7.15 5.24 -14.68
CA SER A 103 6.80 6.66 -14.73
C SER A 103 5.30 6.86 -14.97
N THR A 104 4.72 6.11 -15.90
CA THR A 104 3.28 6.15 -16.18
C THR A 104 2.46 5.64 -15.00
N ALA A 105 2.85 4.53 -14.39
CA ALA A 105 2.17 3.96 -13.22
C ALA A 105 2.23 4.92 -12.02
N PHE A 106 3.35 5.61 -11.83
CA PHE A 106 3.47 6.64 -10.80
C PHE A 106 2.48 7.79 -11.03
N VAL A 107 2.45 8.36 -12.24
CA VAL A 107 1.52 9.45 -12.58
C VAL A 107 0.06 9.00 -12.49
N VAL A 108 -0.27 7.80 -12.97
CA VAL A 108 -1.62 7.21 -12.89
C VAL A 108 -2.00 6.96 -11.44
N SER A 109 -1.09 6.49 -10.58
CA SER A 109 -1.36 6.28 -9.16
C SER A 109 -1.66 7.59 -8.43
N LEU A 110 -0.94 8.67 -8.78
CA LEU A 110 -1.15 10.00 -8.23
C LEU A 110 -2.47 10.61 -8.71
N LEU A 111 -2.79 10.48 -9.99
CA LEU A 111 -4.09 10.92 -10.52
C LEU A 111 -5.24 10.15 -9.88
N THR A 112 -5.08 8.83 -9.74
CA THR A 112 -6.14 8.00 -9.18
C THR A 112 -6.33 8.26 -7.70
N SER A 113 -5.27 8.51 -6.92
CA SER A 113 -5.41 8.90 -5.52
C SER A 113 -6.16 10.22 -5.37
N VAL A 114 -5.85 11.24 -6.18
CA VAL A 114 -6.57 12.52 -6.17
C VAL A 114 -8.05 12.33 -6.54
N VAL A 115 -8.34 11.54 -7.58
CA VAL A 115 -9.73 11.25 -7.99
C VAL A 115 -10.48 10.52 -6.86
N ILE A 116 -9.86 9.51 -6.24
CA ILE A 116 -10.45 8.79 -5.12
C ILE A 116 -10.69 9.73 -3.94
N SER A 117 -9.74 10.60 -3.57
CA SER A 117 -9.92 11.59 -2.50
C SER A 117 -11.10 12.53 -2.78
N VAL A 118 -11.23 13.05 -4.00
CA VAL A 118 -12.35 13.92 -4.40
C VAL A 118 -13.69 13.19 -4.34
N ILE A 119 -13.75 11.93 -4.78
CA ILE A 119 -14.95 11.09 -4.68
C ILE A 119 -15.30 10.84 -3.20
N CYS A 120 -14.31 10.50 -2.36
CA CYS A 120 -14.51 10.26 -0.94
C CYS A 120 -15.02 11.52 -0.21
N ILE A 121 -14.50 12.72 -0.52
CA ILE A 121 -15.00 13.99 0.03
C ILE A 121 -16.42 14.29 -0.47
N SER A 122 -16.70 14.06 -1.75
CA SER A 122 -18.01 14.36 -2.35
C SER A 122 -19.12 13.42 -1.85
N PHE A 123 -18.80 12.15 -1.61
CA PHE A 123 -19.73 11.14 -1.10
C PHE A 123 -19.61 10.88 0.40
N LEU A 124 -18.85 11.71 1.13
CA LEU A 124 -18.49 11.49 2.52
C LEU A 124 -19.69 11.22 3.42
N ASP A 125 -20.76 12.02 3.28
CA ASP A 125 -21.99 11.86 4.07
C ASP A 125 -22.70 10.52 3.79
N ARG A 126 -22.69 10.06 2.53
CA ARG A 126 -23.28 8.77 2.14
C ARG A 126 -22.41 7.62 2.62
N LEU A 127 -21.08 7.74 2.48
CA LEU A 127 -20.10 6.75 2.90
C LEU A 127 -20.14 6.55 4.41
N MET A 128 -20.14 7.64 5.18
CA MET A 128 -20.25 7.61 6.65
C MET A 128 -21.55 7.00 7.12
N ARG A 129 -22.68 7.31 6.48
CA ARG A 129 -23.97 6.68 6.77
C ARG A 129 -23.99 5.19 6.41
N LEU A 130 -23.36 4.80 5.30
CA LEU A 130 -23.30 3.41 4.82
C LEU A 130 -22.38 2.55 5.72
N LEU A 131 -21.34 3.14 6.30
CA LEU A 131 -20.50 2.49 7.31
C LEU A 131 -21.12 2.47 8.72
N GLY A 132 -22.28 3.12 8.94
CA GLY A 132 -23.04 3.02 10.19
C GLY A 132 -23.10 4.27 11.07
N SER A 133 -22.81 5.46 10.52
CA SER A 133 -22.92 6.72 11.26
C SER A 133 -24.37 7.08 11.58
N THR A 134 -24.69 7.15 12.88
CA THR A 134 -25.91 7.80 13.41
C THR A 134 -25.85 9.32 13.21
N ASP A 135 -26.99 10.01 13.06
CA ASP A 135 -27.06 11.46 12.75
C ASP A 135 -26.32 12.37 13.77
N THR A 136 -26.11 11.88 15.00
CA THR A 136 -25.36 12.58 16.05
C THR A 136 -23.84 12.52 15.90
N ILE A 137 -23.28 11.57 15.15
CA ILE A 137 -21.82 11.35 14.99
C ILE A 137 -21.32 11.86 13.63
N LEU A 138 -22.25 12.09 12.69
CA LEU A 138 -22.00 12.58 11.34
C LEU A 138 -21.05 13.81 11.26
N PRO A 139 -21.21 14.88 12.10
CA PRO A 139 -20.31 16.04 12.02
C PRO A 139 -18.89 15.73 12.50
N TYR A 140 -18.72 14.84 13.49
CA TYR A 140 -17.40 14.42 13.96
C TYR A 140 -16.72 13.49 12.95
N ALA A 141 -17.46 12.52 12.41
CA ALA A 141 -16.96 11.65 11.36
C ALA A 141 -16.48 12.49 10.17
N LYS A 142 -17.25 13.50 9.74
CA LYS A 142 -16.93 14.38 8.61
C LYS A 142 -15.62 15.14 8.80
N ALA A 143 -15.39 15.69 9.99
CA ALA A 143 -14.14 16.37 10.33
C ALA A 143 -12.93 15.42 10.30
N TYR A 144 -13.07 14.20 10.84
CA TYR A 144 -12.01 13.19 10.79
C TYR A 144 -11.77 12.65 9.38
N GLY A 145 -12.83 12.45 8.60
CA GLY A 145 -12.74 11.97 7.22
C GLY A 145 -11.96 12.93 6.31
N ILE A 146 -12.20 14.25 6.44
CA ILE A 146 -11.43 15.26 5.71
C ILE A 146 -9.95 15.26 6.08
N TYR A 147 -9.59 14.93 7.33
CA TYR A 147 -8.19 14.91 7.77
C TYR A 147 -7.43 13.64 7.32
N ILE A 148 -8.16 12.54 7.06
CA ILE A 148 -7.61 11.25 6.63
C ILE A 148 -7.46 11.18 5.09
N ILE A 149 -8.32 11.89 4.35
CA ILE A 149 -8.39 11.90 2.88
C ILE A 149 -7.44 12.94 2.28
#